data_AF-A0A3C0IPT8-F1
#
_entry.id   AF-A0A3C0IPT8-F1
#
_cell.length_a   1.000
_cell.length_b   1.000
_cell.length_c   1.000
_cell.angle_alpha   90.00
_cell.angle_beta   90.00
_cell.angle_gamma   90.00
#
_symmetry.space_group_name_H-M   'P 1'
#
loop_
_entity.id
_entity.type
_entity.pdbx_description
1 polymer ?
#
loop_
_entity_poly.entity_id
_entity_poly.type
_entity_poly.pdbx_seq_one_letter_code
_entity_poly.pdbx_strand_id
1 'polypeptide(L)'
;LRGTGIKGLVGIPEKDTDRRIVRPLLPFSKAAIEQYVVSQNIPHVHDSSNDSTVYTRNYIRLQLLPAVAERFPQVQASIFDNTQRMQGAYAIYRKAIQKKLKSLLSVQNNAWYTPIKRWQHLEHVTTYLWEWLTPYGFSAAQMQEVPKLFTATNGSFIATETHRLLVNRGWLILTPNTVLATAHVTIQQHETTVVFAGGVCSLTQMKNATVTDVATIAIIDATVVHWPLLLRKWQAGDYFYPLGLGKKKKLARFFIDQKMSPLEKEQQWVLQDAKGTIIWVVGRRIDDRVKVQANTKQCLHIQWQPLNQS
;
A
#
# COMPACT_ATOMS: atom_id res chain seq x y z
N LEU A 1 4.02 -21.33 5.67
CA LEU A 1 5.02 -20.83 4.68
C LEU A 1 4.60 -19.52 4.01
N ARG A 2 3.31 -19.26 3.72
CA ARG A 2 2.84 -17.92 3.32
C ARG A 2 1.93 -17.35 4.41
N GLY A 3 2.24 -16.15 4.92
CA GLY A 3 1.51 -15.50 6.02
C GLY A 3 0.17 -14.92 5.58
N THR A 4 -0.81 -15.77 5.29
CA THR A 4 -2.09 -15.40 4.64
C THR A 4 -3.25 -15.19 5.61
N GLY A 5 -2.99 -15.15 6.92
CA GLY A 5 -4.01 -14.99 7.97
C GLY A 5 -5.02 -16.14 8.02
N ILE A 6 -6.12 -15.96 8.75
CA ILE A 6 -7.13 -17.01 8.98
C ILE A 6 -7.81 -17.46 7.68
N LYS A 7 -8.00 -16.55 6.72
CA LYS A 7 -8.54 -16.85 5.38
C LYS A 7 -7.64 -17.82 4.61
N GLY A 8 -6.33 -17.75 4.80
CA GLY A 8 -5.41 -18.68 4.15
C GLY A 8 -5.42 -20.08 4.76
N LEU A 9 -5.75 -20.20 6.05
CA LEU A 9 -5.77 -21.46 6.77
C LEU A 9 -7.02 -22.30 6.47
N VAL A 10 -8.12 -21.68 6.04
CA VAL A 10 -9.35 -22.41 5.65
C VAL A 10 -9.26 -23.11 4.30
N GLY A 11 -8.12 -23.01 3.62
CA GLY A 11 -7.87 -23.68 2.36
C GLY A 11 -8.74 -23.15 1.22
N ILE A 12 -9.07 -24.04 0.28
CA ILE A 12 -9.88 -23.73 -0.88
C ILE A 12 -11.36 -23.87 -0.50
N PRO A 13 -12.22 -22.85 -0.68
CA PRO A 13 -13.64 -23.00 -0.42
C PRO A 13 -14.33 -23.79 -1.54
N GLU A 14 -15.39 -24.53 -1.19
CA GLU A 14 -16.24 -25.24 -2.16
C GLU A 14 -16.89 -24.26 -3.15
N LYS A 15 -17.34 -23.10 -2.65
CA LYS A 15 -17.93 -22.02 -3.44
C LYS A 15 -17.18 -20.71 -3.20
N ASP A 16 -16.71 -20.10 -4.28
CA ASP A 16 -16.12 -18.77 -4.28
C ASP A 16 -17.07 -17.82 -5.00
N THR A 17 -17.90 -17.12 -4.23
CA THR A 17 -18.93 -16.20 -4.75
C THR A 17 -18.33 -15.00 -5.45
N ASP A 18 -17.16 -14.53 -4.99
CA ASP A 18 -16.51 -13.34 -5.52
C ASP A 18 -15.99 -13.61 -6.95
N ARG A 19 -15.48 -14.83 -7.18
CA ARG A 19 -14.99 -15.27 -8.50
C ARG A 19 -16.01 -16.07 -9.32
N ARG A 20 -17.19 -16.34 -8.75
CA ARG A 20 -18.24 -17.19 -9.34
C ARG A 20 -17.74 -18.61 -9.70
N ILE A 21 -16.97 -19.23 -8.81
CA ILE A 21 -16.40 -20.58 -8.99
C ILE A 21 -17.07 -21.56 -8.02
N VAL A 22 -17.46 -22.74 -8.53
CA VAL A 22 -17.93 -23.89 -7.73
C VAL A 22 -16.99 -25.07 -7.95
N ARG A 23 -16.65 -25.78 -6.86
CA ARG A 23 -15.70 -26.90 -6.86
C ARG A 23 -16.38 -28.19 -6.36
N PRO A 24 -17.22 -28.82 -7.18
CA PRO A 24 -18.02 -29.98 -6.75
C PRO A 24 -17.18 -31.21 -6.38
N LEU A 25 -15.97 -31.32 -6.93
CA LEU A 25 -15.07 -32.43 -6.66
C LEU A 25 -14.20 -32.24 -5.40
N LEU A 26 -14.30 -31.09 -4.72
CA LEU A 26 -13.47 -30.76 -3.55
C LEU A 26 -13.63 -31.75 -2.36
N PRO A 27 -14.84 -32.32 -2.08
CA PRO A 27 -15.01 -33.28 -1.00
C PRO A 27 -14.39 -34.66 -1.27
N PHE A 28 -14.01 -34.97 -2.52
CA PHE A 28 -13.56 -36.30 -2.91
C PHE A 28 -12.03 -36.38 -2.94
N SER A 29 -11.49 -37.51 -2.46
CA SER A 29 -10.06 -37.77 -2.53
C SER A 29 -9.63 -38.07 -3.97
N LYS A 30 -8.36 -37.84 -4.28
CA LYS A 30 -7.79 -38.20 -5.59
C LYS A 30 -7.96 -39.69 -5.89
N ALA A 31 -7.72 -40.56 -4.91
CA ALA A 31 -7.90 -42.01 -5.07
C ALA A 31 -9.36 -42.38 -5.39
N ALA A 32 -10.34 -41.75 -4.75
CA ALA A 32 -11.77 -41.98 -5.06
C ALA A 32 -12.12 -41.53 -6.48
N ILE A 33 -11.57 -40.41 -6.94
CA ILE A 33 -11.76 -39.93 -8.31
C ILE A 33 -11.12 -40.88 -9.33
N GLU A 34 -9.90 -41.37 -9.08
CA GLU A 34 -9.22 -42.34 -9.94
C GLU A 34 -9.97 -43.67 -10.02
N GLN A 35 -10.45 -44.19 -8.89
CA GLN A 35 -11.30 -45.38 -8.85
C GLN A 35 -12.60 -45.18 -9.63
N TYR A 36 -13.24 -44.01 -9.50
CA TYR A 36 -14.44 -43.68 -10.26
C TYR A 36 -14.17 -43.67 -11.77
N VAL A 37 -13.10 -43.00 -12.20
CA VAL A 37 -12.66 -42.93 -13.60
C VAL A 37 -12.44 -44.32 -14.19
N VAL A 38 -11.78 -45.22 -13.45
CA VAL A 38 -11.59 -46.62 -13.88
C VAL A 38 -12.92 -47.37 -13.94
N SER A 39 -13.75 -47.28 -12.89
CA SER A 39 -15.02 -48.01 -12.82
C SER A 39 -16.02 -47.61 -13.92
N GLN A 40 -15.94 -46.37 -14.39
CA GLN A 40 -16.81 -45.81 -15.42
C GLN A 40 -16.15 -45.78 -16.80
N ASN A 41 -14.92 -46.32 -16.94
CA ASN A 41 -14.14 -46.29 -18.18
C ASN A 41 -14.03 -44.88 -18.81
N ILE A 42 -13.77 -43.85 -18.00
CA ILE A 42 -13.67 -42.46 -18.47
C ILE A 42 -12.29 -42.23 -19.10
N PRO A 43 -12.20 -41.83 -20.39
CA PRO A 43 -10.93 -41.48 -21.00
C PRO A 43 -10.32 -40.24 -20.34
N HIS A 44 -9.03 -40.29 -20.01
CA HIS A 44 -8.30 -39.15 -19.43
C HIS A 44 -6.85 -39.13 -19.92
N VAL A 45 -6.22 -37.95 -19.86
CA VAL A 45 -4.82 -37.74 -20.28
C VAL A 45 -3.95 -37.50 -19.05
N HIS A 46 -2.79 -38.15 -18.99
CA HIS A 46 -1.79 -37.88 -17.96
C HIS A 46 -0.90 -36.71 -18.37
N ASP A 47 -0.99 -35.60 -17.65
CA ASP A 47 -0.13 -34.42 -17.86
C ASP A 47 1.21 -34.63 -17.13
N SER A 48 2.30 -34.69 -17.89
CA SER A 48 3.66 -34.93 -17.42
C SER A 48 4.22 -33.82 -16.53
N SER A 49 3.63 -32.61 -16.55
CA SER A 49 4.01 -31.54 -15.64
C SER A 49 3.66 -31.85 -14.17
N ASN A 50 2.79 -32.84 -13.94
CA ASN A 50 2.43 -33.31 -12.60
C ASN A 50 3.56 -34.03 -11.86
N ASP A 51 4.63 -34.44 -12.55
CA ASP A 51 5.73 -35.19 -11.91
C ASP A 51 6.90 -34.27 -11.49
N SER A 52 6.86 -33.00 -11.88
CA SER A 52 7.91 -32.02 -11.55
C SER A 52 7.77 -31.46 -10.14
N THR A 53 8.85 -31.46 -9.35
CA THR A 53 8.90 -30.89 -7.99
C THR A 53 9.25 -29.39 -7.95
N VAL A 54 9.47 -28.75 -9.11
CA VAL A 54 9.91 -27.34 -9.21
C VAL A 54 8.97 -26.36 -8.50
N TYR A 55 7.67 -26.64 -8.52
CA TYR A 55 6.68 -25.80 -7.84
C TYR A 55 6.48 -26.25 -6.39
N THR A 56 6.43 -25.29 -5.45
CA THR A 56 6.21 -25.56 -4.00
C THR A 56 5.00 -26.46 -3.75
N ARG A 57 3.92 -26.31 -4.53
CA ARG A 57 2.73 -27.17 -4.43
C ARG A 57 3.04 -28.63 -4.76
N ASN A 58 3.85 -28.88 -5.79
CA ASN A 58 4.23 -30.23 -6.19
C ASN A 58 5.20 -30.84 -5.18
N TYR A 59 6.16 -30.07 -4.66
CA TYR A 59 7.01 -30.52 -3.56
C TYR A 59 6.21 -30.95 -2.32
N ILE A 60 5.22 -30.14 -1.91
CA ILE A 60 4.34 -30.51 -0.78
C ILE A 60 3.62 -31.84 -1.06
N ARG A 61 3.08 -32.03 -2.28
CA ARG A 61 2.32 -33.23 -2.64
C ARG A 61 3.18 -34.48 -2.79
N LEU A 62 4.35 -34.37 -3.42
CA LEU A 62 5.19 -35.51 -3.82
C LEU A 62 6.21 -35.91 -2.76
N GLN A 63 6.64 -34.99 -1.91
CA GLN A 63 7.71 -35.22 -0.94
C GLN A 63 7.21 -35.07 0.49
N LEU A 64 6.65 -33.91 0.84
CA LEU A 64 6.31 -33.60 2.23
C LEU A 64 5.14 -34.43 2.76
N LEU A 65 4.01 -34.44 2.04
CA LEU A 65 2.79 -35.12 2.50
C LEU A 65 2.98 -36.65 2.63
N PRO A 66 3.66 -37.34 1.69
CA PRO A 66 3.98 -38.76 1.86
C PRO A 66 4.87 -39.04 3.07
N ALA A 67 5.94 -38.26 3.27
CA ALA A 67 6.83 -38.43 4.41
C ALA A 67 6.11 -38.23 5.77
N VAL A 68 5.19 -37.27 5.84
CA VAL A 68 4.35 -37.09 7.04
C VAL A 68 3.37 -38.24 7.21
N ALA A 69 2.78 -38.75 6.12
CA ALA A 69 1.83 -39.85 6.15
C ALA A 69 2.47 -41.17 6.60
N GLU A 70 3.77 -41.38 6.36
CA GLU A 70 4.51 -42.55 6.85
C GLU A 70 4.47 -42.66 8.39
N ARG A 71 4.60 -41.51 9.08
CA ARG A 71 4.53 -41.45 10.54
C ARG A 71 3.10 -41.27 11.06
N PHE A 72 2.24 -40.60 10.29
CA PHE A 72 0.86 -40.26 10.65
C PHE A 72 -0.10 -40.66 9.52
N PRO A 73 -0.51 -41.93 9.43
CA PRO A 73 -1.32 -42.42 8.30
C PRO A 73 -2.65 -41.68 8.08
N GLN A 74 -3.22 -41.12 9.16
CA GLN A 74 -4.48 -40.37 9.14
C GLN A 74 -4.33 -38.87 8.87
N VAL A 75 -3.11 -38.39 8.54
CA VAL A 75 -2.84 -36.95 8.40
C VAL A 75 -3.72 -36.30 7.33
N GLN A 76 -3.97 -36.97 6.20
CA GLN A 76 -4.76 -36.41 5.11
C GLN A 76 -6.23 -36.22 5.51
N ALA A 77 -6.83 -37.24 6.12
CA ALA A 77 -8.19 -37.18 6.65
C ALA A 77 -8.30 -36.11 7.76
N SER A 78 -7.32 -36.06 8.67
CA SER A 78 -7.29 -35.07 9.75
C SER A 78 -7.19 -33.64 9.23
N ILE A 79 -6.36 -33.39 8.21
CA ILE A 79 -6.24 -32.08 7.55
C ILE A 79 -7.58 -31.71 6.88
N PHE A 80 -8.23 -32.66 6.20
CA PHE A 80 -9.51 -32.42 5.55
C PHE A 80 -10.60 -32.05 6.58
N ASP A 81 -10.76 -32.85 7.64
CA ASP A 81 -11.75 -32.61 8.69
C ASP A 81 -11.50 -31.28 9.41
N ASN A 82 -10.24 -30.98 9.71
CA ASN A 82 -9.87 -29.70 10.31
C ASN A 82 -10.17 -28.54 9.35
N THR A 83 -9.93 -28.70 8.05
CA THR A 83 -10.27 -27.67 7.06
C THR A 83 -11.77 -27.38 7.06
N GLN A 84 -12.62 -28.41 7.12
CA GLN A 84 -14.09 -28.25 7.20
C GLN A 84 -14.50 -27.50 8.47
N ARG A 85 -13.97 -27.89 9.63
CA ARG A 85 -14.23 -27.19 10.91
C ARG A 85 -13.76 -25.73 10.87
N MET A 86 -12.59 -25.48 10.31
CA MET A 86 -12.03 -24.14 10.17
C MET A 86 -12.84 -23.27 9.19
N GLN A 87 -13.37 -23.84 8.11
CA GLN A 87 -14.28 -23.13 7.20
C GLN A 87 -15.54 -22.68 7.93
N GLY A 88 -16.14 -23.55 8.76
CA GLY A 88 -17.27 -23.19 9.63
C GLY A 88 -16.92 -22.06 10.61
N ALA A 89 -15.79 -22.19 11.31
CA ALA A 89 -15.32 -21.16 12.24
C ALA A 89 -15.07 -19.81 11.54
N TYR A 90 -14.47 -19.84 10.34
CA TYR A 90 -14.22 -18.64 9.55
C TYR A 90 -15.50 -17.97 9.04
N ALA A 91 -16.53 -18.75 8.70
CA ALA A 91 -17.84 -18.20 8.34
C ALA A 91 -18.48 -17.45 9.52
N ILE A 92 -18.39 -18.00 10.73
CA ILE A 92 -18.85 -17.35 11.97
C ILE A 92 -18.05 -16.07 12.23
N TYR A 93 -16.72 -16.17 12.18
CA TYR A 93 -15.80 -15.05 12.32
C TYR A 93 -16.13 -13.91 11.35
N ARG A 94 -16.24 -14.22 10.04
CA ARG A 94 -16.54 -13.22 8.99
C ARG A 94 -17.87 -12.51 9.27
N LYS A 95 -18.90 -13.26 9.65
CA LYS A 95 -20.22 -12.70 9.99
C LYS A 95 -20.15 -11.76 11.20
N ALA A 96 -19.40 -12.14 12.23
CA ALA A 96 -19.19 -11.30 13.42
C ALA A 96 -18.42 -10.01 13.08
N ILE A 97 -17.31 -10.12 12.34
CA ILE A 97 -16.51 -8.98 11.87
C ILE A 97 -17.37 -8.03 11.04
N GLN A 98 -18.09 -8.52 10.03
CA GLN A 98 -18.93 -7.68 9.17
C GLN A 98 -20.02 -6.95 9.95
N LYS A 99 -20.69 -7.65 10.88
CA LYS A 99 -21.70 -7.03 11.75
C LYS A 99 -21.09 -5.90 12.58
N LYS A 100 -19.91 -6.13 13.16
CA LYS A 100 -19.23 -5.13 13.98
C LYS A 100 -18.74 -3.94 13.15
N LEU A 101 -18.08 -4.18 12.01
CA LEU A 101 -17.62 -3.11 11.11
C LEU A 101 -18.78 -2.25 10.62
N LYS A 102 -19.91 -2.85 10.24
CA LYS A 102 -21.12 -2.11 9.86
C LYS A 102 -21.64 -1.20 10.97
N SER A 103 -21.46 -1.58 12.23
CA SER A 103 -21.83 -0.74 13.37
C SER A 103 -20.82 0.38 13.66
N LEU A 104 -19.55 0.19 13.31
CA LEU A 104 -18.45 1.11 13.61
C LEU A 104 -18.25 2.18 12.52
N LEU A 105 -18.54 1.84 11.27
CA LEU A 105 -18.21 2.64 10.10
C LEU A 105 -19.46 3.30 9.52
N SER A 106 -19.33 4.57 9.14
CA SER A 106 -20.33 5.31 8.37
C SER A 106 -19.74 5.74 7.03
N VAL A 107 -20.52 5.68 5.95
CA VAL A 107 -20.08 6.13 4.62
C VAL A 107 -20.68 7.50 4.33
N GLN A 108 -19.85 8.44 3.88
CA GLN A 108 -20.25 9.75 3.37
C GLN A 108 -19.31 10.15 2.24
N ASN A 109 -19.83 10.69 1.13
CA ASN A 109 -19.02 11.25 0.03
C ASN A 109 -17.88 10.32 -0.45
N ASN A 110 -18.17 9.03 -0.65
CA ASN A 110 -17.19 8.00 -1.06
C ASN A 110 -16.01 7.82 -0.09
N ALA A 111 -16.19 8.18 1.18
CA ALA A 111 -15.23 7.95 2.25
C ALA A 111 -15.90 7.29 3.46
N TRP A 112 -15.13 6.50 4.19
CA TRP A 112 -15.53 5.90 5.44
C TRP A 112 -15.10 6.77 6.60
N TYR A 113 -16.00 6.97 7.55
CA TYR A 113 -15.81 7.76 8.75
C TYR A 113 -16.05 6.89 9.98
N THR A 114 -15.21 7.07 10.99
CA THR A 114 -15.43 6.44 12.29
C THR A 114 -14.74 7.23 13.41
N PRO A 115 -15.40 7.48 14.56
CA PRO A 115 -14.75 8.16 15.68
C PRO A 115 -13.64 7.29 16.28
N ILE A 116 -12.44 7.84 16.46
CA ILE A 116 -11.26 7.14 17.01
C ILE A 116 -11.58 6.52 18.37
N LYS A 117 -12.35 7.22 19.22
CA LYS A 117 -12.76 6.75 20.55
C LYS A 117 -13.46 5.38 20.53
N ARG A 118 -14.17 5.03 19.44
CA ARG A 118 -14.84 3.73 19.32
C ARG A 118 -13.87 2.57 19.11
N TRP A 119 -12.64 2.85 18.66
CA TRP A 119 -11.60 1.87 18.40
C TRP A 119 -10.62 1.72 19.57
N GLN A 120 -10.37 2.79 20.32
CA GLN A 120 -9.44 2.78 21.46
C GLN A 120 -9.84 1.79 22.57
N HIS A 121 -11.14 1.56 22.75
CA HIS A 121 -11.67 0.62 23.75
C HIS A 121 -12.13 -0.72 23.16
N LEU A 122 -11.86 -0.94 21.86
CA LEU A 122 -12.32 -2.14 21.19
C LEU A 122 -11.31 -3.28 21.41
N GLU A 123 -11.78 -4.37 22.01
CA GLU A 123 -10.99 -5.59 22.12
C GLU A 123 -10.62 -6.13 20.72
N HIS A 124 -9.39 -6.62 20.57
CA HIS A 124 -8.85 -7.12 19.30
C HIS A 124 -8.95 -6.11 18.14
N VAL A 125 -8.72 -4.82 18.42
CA VAL A 125 -8.78 -3.73 17.44
C VAL A 125 -7.99 -3.99 16.15
N THR A 126 -6.82 -4.62 16.26
CA THR A 126 -5.95 -4.93 15.11
C THR A 126 -6.60 -5.87 14.12
N THR A 127 -7.41 -6.83 14.58
CA THR A 127 -8.17 -7.74 13.72
C THR A 127 -9.23 -6.99 12.91
N TYR A 128 -9.99 -6.09 13.55
CA TYR A 128 -10.98 -5.28 12.86
C TYR A 128 -10.35 -4.32 11.86
N LEU A 129 -9.23 -3.69 12.23
CA LEU A 129 -8.48 -2.81 11.34
C LEU A 129 -7.96 -3.59 10.13
N TRP A 130 -7.42 -4.80 10.34
CA TRP A 130 -6.94 -5.65 9.25
C TRP A 130 -8.05 -5.97 8.26
N GLU A 131 -9.17 -6.51 8.75
CA GLU A 131 -10.30 -6.89 7.89
C GLU A 131 -10.93 -5.68 7.17
N TRP A 132 -10.86 -4.49 7.77
CA TRP A 132 -11.35 -3.27 7.14
C TRP A 132 -10.37 -2.72 6.09
N LEU A 133 -9.07 -2.65 6.39
CA LEU A 133 -8.10 -1.89 5.60
C LEU A 133 -7.37 -2.71 4.54
N THR A 134 -7.18 -4.02 4.73
CA THR A 134 -6.52 -4.89 3.75
C THR A 134 -7.18 -4.83 2.35
N PRO A 135 -8.52 -4.79 2.20
CA PRO A 135 -9.15 -4.61 0.89
C PRO A 135 -8.74 -3.33 0.14
N TYR A 136 -8.21 -2.33 0.85
CA TYR A 136 -7.76 -1.04 0.30
C TYR A 136 -6.25 -0.98 0.07
N GLY A 137 -5.55 -2.11 0.16
CA GLY A 137 -4.14 -2.24 -0.17
C GLY A 137 -3.16 -1.95 0.98
N PHE A 138 -3.64 -1.88 2.23
CA PHE A 138 -2.75 -1.66 3.37
C PHE A 138 -1.91 -2.91 3.66
N SER A 139 -0.58 -2.74 3.68
CA SER A 139 0.37 -3.83 3.91
C SER A 139 0.51 -4.19 5.40
N ALA A 140 1.05 -5.38 5.70
CA ALA A 140 1.26 -5.79 7.08
C ALA A 140 2.14 -4.83 7.90
N ALA A 141 3.14 -4.22 7.27
CA ALA A 141 3.97 -3.19 7.90
C ALA A 141 3.17 -1.92 8.20
N GLN A 142 2.35 -1.46 7.24
CA GLN A 142 1.48 -0.29 7.45
C GLN A 142 0.46 -0.53 8.56
N MET A 143 -0.07 -1.75 8.67
CA MET A 143 -1.03 -2.12 9.71
C MET A 143 -0.46 -1.98 11.13
N GLN A 144 0.85 -2.09 11.34
CA GLN A 144 1.51 -1.84 12.63
C GLN A 144 1.53 -0.35 12.99
N GLU A 145 1.47 0.54 11.99
CA GLU A 145 1.50 1.99 12.16
C GLU A 145 0.09 2.57 12.39
N VAL A 146 -0.97 1.88 11.94
CA VAL A 146 -2.36 2.36 12.05
C VAL A 146 -2.77 2.73 13.48
N PRO A 147 -2.47 1.94 14.54
CA PRO A 147 -2.83 2.33 15.91
C PRO A 147 -2.20 3.65 16.37
N LYS A 148 -1.03 4.03 15.82
CA LYS A 148 -0.36 5.30 16.14
C LYS A 148 -1.18 6.51 15.69
N LEU A 149 -2.02 6.34 14.66
CA LEU A 149 -2.96 7.38 14.23
C LEU A 149 -3.98 7.75 15.32
N PHE A 150 -4.27 6.86 16.27
CA PHE A 150 -5.29 7.14 17.30
C PHE A 150 -4.86 8.25 18.27
N THR A 151 -3.56 8.51 18.38
CA THR A 151 -2.98 9.56 19.22
C THR A 151 -2.22 10.61 18.41
N ALA A 152 -2.26 10.51 17.07
CA ALA A 152 -1.50 11.39 16.19
C ALA A 152 -2.15 12.78 16.06
N THR A 153 -1.35 13.75 15.61
CA THR A 153 -1.81 15.11 15.35
C THR A 153 -2.78 15.16 14.17
N ASN A 154 -3.63 16.18 14.19
CA ASN A 154 -4.61 16.41 13.12
C ASN A 154 -3.93 16.48 11.74
N GLY A 155 -4.44 15.73 10.76
CA GLY A 155 -3.86 15.63 9.41
C GLY A 155 -2.88 14.47 9.20
N SER A 156 -2.48 13.77 10.27
CA SER A 156 -1.66 12.54 10.16
C SER A 156 -2.39 11.45 9.39
N PHE A 157 -1.68 10.68 8.57
CA PHE A 157 -2.29 9.67 7.72
C PHE A 157 -1.32 8.57 7.28
N ILE A 158 -1.89 7.49 6.73
CA ILE A 158 -1.18 6.40 6.04
C ILE A 158 -1.85 6.19 4.69
N ALA A 159 -1.07 6.11 3.61
CA ALA A 159 -1.59 5.94 2.25
C ALA A 159 -1.16 4.64 1.59
N THR A 160 -2.03 4.12 0.75
CA THR A 160 -1.80 3.07 -0.24
C THR A 160 -1.85 3.70 -1.63
N GLU A 161 -1.72 2.90 -2.68
CA GLU A 161 -1.87 3.40 -4.06
C GLU A 161 -3.25 4.01 -4.29
N THR A 162 -4.31 3.38 -3.78
CA THR A 162 -5.69 3.75 -4.12
C THR A 162 -6.38 4.59 -3.04
N HIS A 163 -5.97 4.48 -1.77
CA HIS A 163 -6.66 5.09 -0.64
C HIS A 163 -5.68 5.69 0.39
N ARG A 164 -6.21 6.54 1.27
CA ARG A 164 -5.52 7.03 2.46
C ARG A 164 -6.42 6.96 3.68
N LEU A 165 -5.83 6.59 4.80
CA LEU A 165 -6.44 6.59 6.12
C LEU A 165 -5.87 7.76 6.91
N LEU A 166 -6.70 8.76 7.23
CA LEU A 166 -6.28 10.00 7.87
C LEU A 166 -7.02 10.29 9.17
N VAL A 167 -6.40 11.10 10.01
CA VAL A 167 -6.95 11.59 11.27
C VAL A 167 -7.44 13.02 11.07
N ASN A 168 -8.71 13.27 11.38
CA ASN A 168 -9.26 14.61 11.41
C ASN A 168 -10.14 14.84 12.64
N ARG A 169 -9.73 15.73 13.57
CA ARG A 169 -10.52 16.15 14.74
C ARG A 169 -11.17 14.99 15.51
N GLY A 170 -10.39 13.94 15.81
CA GLY A 170 -10.87 12.76 16.55
C GLY A 170 -11.62 11.72 15.70
N TRP A 171 -11.68 11.91 14.39
CA TRP A 171 -12.21 10.95 13.43
C TRP A 171 -11.07 10.28 12.66
N LEU A 172 -11.27 8.99 12.39
CA LEU A 172 -10.49 8.23 11.46
C LEU A 172 -11.28 8.14 10.15
N ILE A 173 -10.65 8.52 9.04
CA ILE A 173 -11.30 8.68 7.75
C ILE A 173 -10.51 7.91 6.70
N LEU A 174 -11.14 6.94 6.05
CA LEU A 174 -10.58 6.24 4.89
C LEU A 174 -11.22 6.80 3.63
N THR A 175 -10.43 7.41 2.76
CA THR A 175 -10.89 8.03 1.52
C THR A 175 -10.01 7.57 0.36
N PRO A 176 -10.54 7.47 -0.87
CA PRO A 176 -9.73 7.35 -2.06
C PRO A 176 -8.69 8.47 -2.13
N ASN A 177 -7.52 8.17 -2.69
CA ASN A 177 -6.55 9.18 -3.03
C ASN A 177 -7.15 10.03 -4.16
N THR A 178 -7.38 11.32 -3.90
CA THR A 178 -8.05 12.21 -4.84
C THR A 178 -7.17 12.61 -6.05
N VAL A 179 -6.08 11.89 -6.30
CA VAL A 179 -5.13 12.20 -7.37
C VAL A 179 -4.64 10.92 -8.05
N LEU A 180 -5.45 10.38 -8.95
CA LEU A 180 -4.99 9.36 -9.91
C LEU A 180 -5.40 9.65 -11.36
N ALA A 181 -6.01 10.80 -11.64
CA ALA A 181 -6.43 11.17 -13.01
C ALA A 181 -5.67 12.36 -13.61
N THR A 182 -4.97 13.17 -12.82
CA THR A 182 -4.28 14.38 -13.31
C THR A 182 -2.77 14.21 -13.30
N ALA A 183 -2.12 14.57 -14.41
CA ALA A 183 -0.66 14.59 -14.55
C ALA A 183 0.05 15.61 -13.63
N HIS A 184 -0.73 16.40 -12.88
CA HIS A 184 -0.27 17.41 -11.94
C HIS A 184 -1.23 17.56 -10.75
N VAL A 185 -0.71 18.08 -9.64
CA VAL A 185 -1.43 18.38 -8.40
C VAL A 185 -1.13 19.82 -8.01
N THR A 186 -2.18 20.61 -7.81
CA THR A 186 -2.03 21.97 -7.29
C THR A 186 -2.10 21.91 -5.78
N ILE A 187 -1.11 22.48 -5.09
CA ILE A 187 -0.99 22.52 -3.65
C ILE A 187 -1.25 23.95 -3.17
N GLN A 188 -2.23 24.13 -2.29
CA GLN A 188 -2.57 25.40 -1.68
C GLN A 188 -1.76 25.64 -0.39
N GLN A 189 -1.59 26.90 -0.01
CA GLN A 189 -0.74 27.27 1.14
C GLN A 189 -1.19 26.67 2.48
N HIS A 190 -2.48 26.39 2.63
CA HIS A 190 -3.05 25.81 3.84
C HIS A 190 -2.98 24.27 3.87
N GLU A 191 -2.56 23.63 2.79
CA GLU A 191 -2.43 22.18 2.73
C GLU A 191 -1.12 21.75 3.40
N THR A 192 -1.26 20.93 4.45
CA THR A 192 -0.12 20.36 5.19
C THR A 192 0.31 19.01 4.64
N THR A 193 -0.42 18.47 3.67
CA THR A 193 -0.23 17.10 3.19
C THR A 193 -0.86 16.92 1.81
N VAL A 194 -0.11 16.31 0.89
CA VAL A 194 -0.53 16.06 -0.48
C VAL A 194 -0.17 14.63 -0.88
N VAL A 195 -1.14 13.93 -1.48
CA VAL A 195 -0.95 12.57 -2.00
C VAL A 195 -1.03 12.62 -3.52
N PHE A 196 -0.11 11.94 -4.20
CA PHE A 196 0.01 11.90 -5.65
C PHE A 196 0.60 10.56 -6.09
N ALA A 197 0.56 10.24 -7.37
CA ALA A 197 1.02 8.93 -7.87
C ALA A 197 2.52 8.63 -7.58
N GLY A 198 3.32 9.66 -7.26
CA GLY A 198 4.72 9.48 -6.86
C GLY A 198 4.96 9.37 -5.36
N GLY A 199 3.95 9.49 -4.49
CA GLY A 199 4.18 9.48 -3.05
C GLY A 199 3.24 10.34 -2.22
N VAL A 200 3.71 10.60 -1.01
CA VAL A 200 3.15 11.49 -0.02
C VAL A 200 4.13 12.64 0.20
N CYS A 201 3.66 13.88 0.12
CA CYS A 201 4.38 15.06 0.60
C CYS A 201 3.72 15.59 1.87
N SER A 202 4.47 15.69 2.96
CA SER A 202 4.06 16.39 4.19
C SER A 202 4.71 17.77 4.23
N LEU A 203 3.93 18.83 4.42
CA LEU A 203 4.35 20.23 4.41
C LEU A 203 4.19 20.82 5.82
N THR A 204 5.25 21.39 6.36
CA THR A 204 5.27 22.03 7.68
C THR A 204 5.93 23.40 7.61
N GLN A 205 5.24 24.43 8.09
CA GLN A 205 5.79 25.78 8.21
C GLN A 205 6.57 25.89 9.53
N MET A 206 7.80 26.42 9.47
CA MET A 206 8.70 26.50 10.62
C MET A 206 9.38 27.88 10.65
N LYS A 207 9.71 28.40 11.83
CA LYS A 207 10.48 29.66 11.93
C LYS A 207 11.97 29.46 11.68
N ASN A 208 12.52 28.38 12.21
CA ASN A 208 13.92 28.01 12.07
C ASN A 208 13.99 26.57 11.57
N ALA A 209 14.94 26.28 10.69
CA ALA A 209 15.16 24.95 10.15
C ALA A 209 16.65 24.66 10.07
N THR A 210 17.06 23.47 10.52
CA THR A 210 18.41 22.98 10.28
C THR A 210 18.44 22.39 8.87
N VAL A 211 19.30 22.93 8.01
CA VAL A 211 19.48 22.40 6.65
C VAL A 211 19.91 20.93 6.73
N THR A 212 19.36 20.10 5.85
CA THR A 212 19.65 18.67 5.77
C THR A 212 20.03 18.29 4.35
N ASP A 213 20.89 17.27 4.21
CA ASP A 213 21.29 16.70 2.92
C ASP A 213 20.43 15.50 2.50
N VAL A 214 19.38 15.19 3.28
CA VAL A 214 18.46 14.09 2.98
C VAL A 214 17.62 14.43 1.74
N ALA A 215 17.83 13.69 0.65
CA ALA A 215 17.20 13.97 -0.65
C ALA A 215 15.66 13.93 -0.66
N THR A 216 15.05 13.18 0.28
CA THR A 216 13.60 13.09 0.46
C THR A 216 13.02 14.27 1.24
N ILE A 217 13.86 15.18 1.74
CA ILE A 217 13.45 16.38 2.46
C ILE A 217 13.89 17.61 1.68
N ALA A 218 12.98 18.55 1.48
CA ALA A 218 13.27 19.90 0.99
C ALA A 218 12.97 20.90 2.11
N ILE A 219 13.99 21.68 2.46
CA ILE A 219 13.85 22.82 3.38
C ILE A 219 14.15 24.07 2.56
N ILE A 220 13.11 24.88 2.36
CA ILE A 220 13.19 26.06 1.49
C ILE A 220 12.72 27.30 2.23
N ASP A 221 13.23 28.46 1.82
CA ASP A 221 12.78 29.75 2.29
C ASP A 221 11.35 29.99 1.79
N ALA A 222 10.39 29.99 2.71
CA ALA A 222 8.98 30.15 2.38
C ALA A 222 8.64 31.57 1.88
N THR A 223 9.51 32.56 2.14
CA THR A 223 9.26 33.96 1.78
C THR A 223 9.48 34.26 0.31
N VAL A 224 10.25 33.43 -0.39
CA VAL A 224 10.56 33.58 -1.83
C VAL A 224 9.72 32.67 -2.73
N VAL A 225 8.85 31.85 -2.13
CA VAL A 225 8.03 30.84 -2.81
C VAL A 225 6.62 31.38 -3.05
N HIS A 226 6.11 31.20 -4.26
CA HIS A 226 4.80 31.72 -4.67
C HIS A 226 3.76 30.60 -4.76
N TRP A 227 2.62 30.78 -4.09
CA TRP A 227 1.51 29.84 -4.09
C TRP A 227 0.51 30.13 -5.22
N PRO A 228 -0.23 29.11 -5.72
CA PRO A 228 -0.15 27.70 -5.33
C PRO A 228 1.11 27.01 -5.89
N LEU A 229 1.55 25.96 -5.22
CA LEU A 229 2.59 25.09 -5.76
C LEU A 229 1.98 24.09 -6.73
N LEU A 230 2.76 23.66 -7.71
CA LEU A 230 2.36 22.67 -8.70
C LEU A 230 3.33 21.49 -8.66
N LEU A 231 2.81 20.33 -8.29
CA LEU A 231 3.51 19.07 -8.34
C LEU A 231 3.18 18.39 -9.67
N ARG A 232 4.16 18.19 -10.54
CA ARG A 232 3.94 17.59 -11.87
C ARG A 232 5.10 16.70 -12.29
N LYS A 233 4.91 15.90 -13.33
CA LYS A 233 6.04 15.26 -14.02
C LYS A 233 6.94 16.32 -14.65
N TRP A 234 8.24 16.03 -14.70
CA TRP A 234 9.18 16.87 -15.44
C TRP A 234 8.84 16.90 -16.94
N GLN A 235 9.24 17.95 -17.64
CA GLN A 235 9.01 18.16 -19.07
C GLN A 235 10.32 18.54 -19.77
N ALA A 236 10.43 18.20 -21.06
CA ALA A 236 11.57 18.59 -21.86
C ALA A 236 11.68 20.13 -21.92
N GLY A 237 12.87 20.65 -21.61
CA GLY A 237 13.11 22.09 -21.50
C GLY A 237 13.17 22.61 -20.06
N ASP A 238 12.65 21.84 -19.09
CA ASP A 238 12.74 22.18 -17.68
C ASP A 238 14.20 22.39 -17.24
N TYR A 239 14.40 23.39 -16.39
CA TYR A 239 15.68 23.72 -15.80
C TYR A 239 15.51 24.20 -14.37
N PHE A 240 16.60 24.09 -13.61
CA PHE A 240 16.70 24.62 -12.26
C PHE A 240 18.16 25.00 -11.96
N TYR A 241 18.41 25.54 -10.77
CA TYR A 241 19.75 25.84 -10.27
C TYR A 241 20.02 24.85 -9.13
N PRO A 242 20.69 23.71 -9.35
CA PRO A 242 20.88 22.75 -8.28
C PRO A 242 21.68 23.34 -7.12
N LEU A 243 21.21 23.15 -5.89
CA LEU A 243 21.88 23.61 -4.67
C LEU A 243 23.38 23.26 -4.69
N GLY A 244 24.23 24.26 -4.46
CA GLY A 244 25.69 24.12 -4.37
C GLY A 244 26.47 24.15 -5.69
N LEU A 245 25.80 24.06 -6.85
CA LEU A 245 26.46 24.18 -8.17
C LEU A 245 26.48 25.60 -8.73
N GLY A 246 25.58 26.48 -8.27
CA GLY A 246 25.55 27.90 -8.64
C GLY A 246 25.27 28.22 -10.11
N LYS A 247 24.94 27.22 -10.95
CA LYS A 247 24.71 27.38 -12.39
C LYS A 247 23.39 26.77 -12.83
N LYS A 248 22.75 27.41 -13.82
CA LYS A 248 21.55 26.89 -14.48
C LYS A 248 21.82 25.53 -15.12
N LYS A 249 20.95 24.56 -14.90
CA LYS A 249 21.07 23.20 -15.43
C LYS A 249 19.73 22.69 -15.94
N LYS A 250 19.71 22.17 -17.18
CA LYS A 250 18.54 21.45 -17.71
C LYS A 250 18.33 20.16 -16.91
N LEU A 251 17.08 19.85 -16.58
CA LEU A 251 16.75 18.62 -15.84
C LEU A 251 17.17 17.36 -16.60
N ALA A 252 16.99 17.32 -17.92
CA ALA A 252 17.47 16.22 -18.74
C ALA A 252 18.97 15.94 -18.55
N ARG A 253 19.80 16.98 -18.46
CA ARG A 253 21.24 16.84 -18.21
C ARG A 253 21.53 16.43 -16.76
N PHE A 254 20.80 17.01 -15.80
CA PHE A 254 20.88 16.59 -14.40
C PHE A 254 20.58 15.10 -14.22
N PHE A 255 19.58 14.55 -14.92
CA PHE A 255 19.24 13.13 -14.85
C PHE A 255 20.28 12.22 -15.50
N ILE A 256 20.96 12.68 -16.56
CA ILE A 256 22.11 11.96 -17.14
C ILE A 256 23.24 11.86 -16.11
N ASP A 257 23.57 12.96 -15.45
CA ASP A 257 24.63 12.99 -14.45
C ASP A 257 24.29 12.14 -13.22
N GLN A 258 22.98 11.98 -12.92
CA GLN A 258 22.45 11.07 -11.89
C GLN A 258 22.31 9.61 -12.37
N LYS A 259 22.73 9.30 -13.60
CA LYS A 259 22.64 7.95 -14.22
C LYS A 259 21.22 7.34 -14.21
N MET A 260 20.19 8.17 -14.33
CA MET A 260 18.80 7.70 -14.34
C MET A 260 18.46 6.97 -15.63
N SER A 261 17.75 5.86 -15.49
CA SER A 261 17.12 5.11 -16.59
C SER A 261 16.00 5.93 -17.26
N PRO A 262 15.59 5.58 -18.50
CA PRO A 262 14.46 6.23 -19.16
C PRO A 262 13.18 6.20 -18.34
N LEU A 263 12.88 5.07 -17.69
CA LEU A 263 11.69 4.90 -16.85
C LEU A 263 11.73 5.79 -15.62
N GLU A 264 12.88 5.87 -14.92
CA GLU A 264 13.02 6.78 -13.77
C GLU A 264 12.85 8.24 -14.16
N LYS A 265 13.33 8.63 -15.35
CA LYS A 265 13.11 9.98 -15.88
C LYS A 265 11.63 10.21 -16.10
N GLU A 266 10.96 9.34 -16.85
CA GLU A 266 9.53 9.45 -17.11
C GLU A 266 8.70 9.55 -15.82
N GLN A 267 9.14 8.85 -14.77
CA GLN A 267 8.44 8.86 -13.49
C GLN A 267 8.82 10.03 -12.56
N GLN A 268 9.82 10.84 -12.90
CA GLN A 268 10.33 11.90 -12.02
C GLN A 268 9.34 13.05 -11.85
N TRP A 269 9.08 13.39 -10.59
CA TRP A 269 8.25 14.53 -10.19
C TRP A 269 9.09 15.75 -9.86
N VAL A 270 8.53 16.92 -10.14
CA VAL A 270 9.08 18.23 -9.79
C VAL A 270 8.01 19.04 -9.08
N LEU A 271 8.45 19.83 -8.10
CA LEU A 271 7.64 20.83 -7.44
C LEU A 271 8.00 22.20 -8.03
N GLN A 272 6.97 22.90 -8.48
CA GLN A 272 7.07 24.20 -9.14
C GLN A 272 6.26 25.24 -8.35
N ASP A 273 6.72 26.48 -8.28
CA ASP A 273 5.95 27.58 -7.72
C ASP A 273 4.99 28.20 -8.76
N ALA A 274 4.13 29.12 -8.31
CA ALA A 274 3.17 29.81 -9.17
C ALA A 274 3.81 30.67 -10.27
N LYS A 275 5.10 31.03 -10.14
CA LYS A 275 5.85 31.77 -11.17
C LYS A 275 6.49 30.86 -12.23
N GLY A 276 6.34 29.54 -12.12
CA GLY A 276 6.97 28.61 -13.04
C GLY A 276 8.36 28.15 -12.62
N THR A 277 8.83 28.55 -11.44
CA THR A 277 10.14 28.16 -10.93
C THR A 277 10.08 26.76 -10.34
N ILE A 278 10.88 25.82 -10.86
CA ILE A 278 11.10 24.53 -10.21
C ILE A 278 11.88 24.77 -8.93
N ILE A 279 11.27 24.44 -7.79
CA ILE A 279 11.84 24.64 -6.46
C ILE A 279 12.43 23.36 -5.89
N TRP A 280 11.96 22.19 -6.35
CA TRP A 280 12.49 20.90 -5.91
C TRP A 280 12.31 19.82 -6.97
N VAL A 281 13.39 19.09 -7.28
CA VAL A 281 13.32 17.79 -7.94
C VAL A 281 13.06 16.76 -6.85
N VAL A 282 11.82 16.30 -6.75
CA VAL A 282 11.31 15.51 -5.62
C VAL A 282 12.16 14.26 -5.39
N GLY A 283 12.58 14.04 -4.15
CA GLY A 283 13.45 12.93 -3.77
C GLY A 283 14.91 13.08 -4.22
N ARG A 284 15.32 14.26 -4.73
CA ARG A 284 16.67 14.51 -5.25
C ARG A 284 17.28 15.81 -4.73
N ARG A 285 16.93 16.97 -5.31
CA ARG A 285 17.68 18.22 -5.09
C ARG A 285 16.79 19.45 -5.18
N ILE A 286 16.95 20.40 -4.25
CA ILE A 286 16.27 21.70 -4.29
C ILE A 286 16.95 22.68 -5.25
N ASP A 287 16.22 23.70 -5.65
CA ASP A 287 16.76 24.86 -6.37
C ASP A 287 17.48 25.80 -5.38
N ASP A 288 18.69 26.25 -5.73
CA ASP A 288 19.57 27.10 -4.93
C ASP A 288 18.91 28.46 -4.63
N ARG A 289 18.02 28.94 -5.51
CA ARG A 289 17.33 30.23 -5.35
C ARG A 289 16.31 30.23 -4.21
N VAL A 290 15.85 29.06 -3.78
CA VAL A 290 14.89 28.91 -2.67
C VAL A 290 15.55 28.37 -1.40
N LYS A 291 16.88 28.30 -1.35
CA LYS A 291 17.59 27.80 -0.16
C LYS A 291 17.37 28.70 1.04
N VAL A 292 17.40 28.10 2.23
CA VAL A 292 17.43 28.83 3.50
C VAL A 292 18.75 29.60 3.61
N GLN A 293 18.66 30.87 4.03
CA GLN A 293 19.77 31.77 4.31
C GLN A 293 19.80 32.09 5.80
N ALA A 294 20.90 32.71 6.27
CA ALA A 294 21.05 33.09 7.68
C ALA A 294 19.96 34.03 8.20
N ASN A 295 19.31 34.79 7.31
CA ASN A 295 18.24 35.74 7.62
C ASN A 295 16.82 35.20 7.31
N THR A 296 16.68 33.95 6.87
CA THR A 296 15.37 33.35 6.57
C THR A 296 14.54 33.25 7.85
N LYS A 297 13.37 33.90 7.85
CA LYS A 297 12.45 33.96 9.01
C LYS A 297 11.36 32.90 9.00
N GLN A 298 11.08 32.34 7.82
CA GLN A 298 10.04 31.35 7.59
C GLN A 298 10.56 30.31 6.61
N CYS A 299 10.54 29.05 7.05
CA CYS A 299 10.96 27.91 6.28
C CYS A 299 9.76 27.02 5.99
N LEU A 300 9.69 26.51 4.76
CA LEU A 300 8.78 25.43 4.41
C LEU A 300 9.58 24.12 4.39
N HIS A 301 9.23 23.22 5.31
CA HIS A 301 9.76 21.87 5.36
C HIS A 301 8.82 20.92 4.61
N ILE A 302 9.31 20.29 3.55
CA ILE A 302 8.58 19.35 2.72
C ILE A 302 9.27 18.00 2.81
N GLN A 303 8.56 16.99 3.32
CA GLN A 303 9.06 15.62 3.37
C GLN A 303 8.28 14.75 2.38
N TRP A 304 9.00 14.12 1.47
CA TRP A 304 8.45 13.14 0.54
C TRP A 304 8.71 11.72 1.04
N GLN A 305 7.69 10.88 0.92
CA GLN A 305 7.78 9.43 1.14
C GLN A 305 7.16 8.73 -0.07
N PRO A 306 7.85 7.75 -0.68
CA PRO A 306 7.24 6.95 -1.74
C PRO A 306 6.02 6.21 -1.18
N LEU A 307 5.00 6.01 -2.02
CA LEU A 307 3.98 5.01 -1.70
C LEU A 307 4.72 3.67 -1.71
N ASN A 308 4.82 2.99 -0.57
CA ASN A 308 5.54 1.72 -0.46
C ASN A 308 5.08 0.77 -1.57
N GLN A 309 5.94 0.55 -2.56
CA GLN A 309 5.75 -0.49 -3.55
C GLN A 309 6.08 -1.79 -2.84
N SER A 310 5.03 -2.56 -2.53
CA SER A 310 5.14 -3.97 -2.19
C SER A 310 5.87 -4.76 -3.28
#